data_AF-A0A7J9MJP3-F1
#
_entry.id   AF-A0A7J9MJP3-F1
#
_cell.length_a   1.000
_cell.length_b   1.000
_cell.length_c   1.000
_cell.angle_alpha   90.00
_cell.angle_beta   90.00
_cell.angle_gamma   90.00
#
_symmetry.space_group_name_H-M   'P 1'
#
loop_
_entity.id
_entity.type
_entity.pdbx_description
1 polymer ?
#
loop_
_entity_poly.entity_id
_entity_poly.type
_entity_poly.pdbx_seq_one_letter_code
_entity_poly.pdbx_strand_id
1 'polypeptide(L)' 'MVELCNIGSYNTDTRFKTDYLNELERMLENFLPHAMLKAKPNLELRIRTLKKDWTIIYDMLREKTIAALVRASIGR' A
#
# COMPACT_ATOMS: atom_id res chain seq x y z
N MET A 1 5.58 -6.71 -18.90
CA MET A 1 5.27 -6.03 -17.64
C MET A 1 4.70 -7.09 -16.72
N VAL A 2 5.45 -7.53 -15.70
CA VAL A 2 4.90 -8.49 -14.72
C VAL A 2 3.93 -7.69 -13.86
N GLU A 3 2.63 -7.88 -14.06
CA GLU A 3 1.62 -7.31 -13.18
C GLU A 3 1.78 -7.95 -11.80
N LEU A 4 2.32 -7.17 -10.86
CA LEU A 4 2.29 -7.46 -9.43
C LEU A 4 0.91 -7.11 -8.84
N CYS A 5 -0.16 -7.26 -9.63
CA CYS A 5 -1.51 -7.03 -9.19
C CYS A 5 -2.04 -8.28 -8.49
N ASN A 6 -2.47 -8.11 -7.24
CA ASN A 6 -3.18 -9.13 -6.50
C ASN A 6 -4.58 -9.25 -7.12
N ILE A 7 -4.74 -10.16 -8.08
CA ILE A 7 -6.04 -10.44 -8.71
C ILE A 7 -6.85 -11.28 -7.72
N GLY A 8 -7.75 -10.63 -6.98
CA GLY A 8 -8.85 -11.32 -6.30
C GLY A 8 -9.05 -10.98 -4.82
N SER A 9 -10.24 -10.44 -4.54
CA SER A 9 -10.98 -10.35 -3.28
C SER A 9 -10.19 -10.06 -1.99
N TYR A 10 -10.35 -8.84 -1.47
CA TYR A 10 -10.05 -8.38 -0.10
C TYR A 10 -9.40 -9.43 0.83
N ASN A 11 -8.11 -9.70 0.62
CA ASN A 11 -7.26 -10.34 1.61
C ASN A 11 -6.43 -9.22 2.23
N THR A 12 -6.71 -8.90 3.48
CA THR A 12 -5.90 -8.01 4.32
C THR A 12 -4.50 -8.59 4.60
N ASP A 13 -4.23 -9.81 4.13
CA ASP A 13 -2.89 -10.37 4.10
C ASP A 13 -2.18 -9.97 2.80
N THR A 14 -1.44 -8.85 2.87
CA THR A 14 -0.52 -8.38 1.84
C THR A 14 0.68 -9.32 1.69
N ARG A 15 0.46 -10.61 1.40
CA ARG A 15 1.53 -11.49 0.94
C ARG A 15 1.87 -11.12 -0.49
N PHE A 16 2.56 -9.99 -0.62
CA PHE A 16 3.53 -9.86 -1.67
C PHE A 16 4.36 -11.15 -1.70
N LYS A 17 4.56 -11.72 -2.90
CA LYS A 17 5.41 -12.89 -3.09
C LYS A 17 6.72 -12.68 -2.32
N THR A 18 7.29 -13.74 -1.73
CA THR A 18 8.44 -13.64 -0.82
C THR A 18 9.59 -12.79 -1.37
N ASP A 19 9.74 -12.72 -2.69
CA ASP A 19 10.77 -11.97 -3.40
C ASP A 19 10.34 -10.61 -4.00
N TYR A 20 9.16 -10.07 -3.67
CA TYR A 20 8.67 -8.87 -4.37
C TYR A 20 9.58 -7.64 -4.19
N LEU A 21 10.25 -7.51 -3.03
CA LEU A 21 11.18 -6.39 -2.80
C LEU A 21 12.37 -6.47 -3.74
N ASN A 22 12.84 -7.69 -4.04
CA ASN A 22 13.94 -7.93 -4.97
C ASN A 22 13.50 -7.64 -6.41
N GLU A 23 12.26 -8.03 -6.76
CA GLU A 23 11.69 -7.70 -8.07
C GLU A 23 11.52 -6.19 -8.25
N LEU A 24 11.06 -5.51 -7.19
CA LEU A 24 10.90 -4.07 -7.18
C LEU A 24 12.25 -3.35 -7.27
N GLU A 25 13.29 -3.82 -6.57
CA GLU A 25 14.67 -3.34 -6.73
C GLU A 25 15.11 -3.46 -8.19
N ARG A 26 14.90 -4.62 -8.82
CA ARG A 26 15.27 -4.85 -10.23
C ARG A 26 14.52 -3.92 -11.19
N MET A 27 13.22 -3.74 -10.97
CA MET A 27 12.43 -2.80 -11.77
C MET A 27 12.95 -1.36 -11.59
N LEU A 28 13.21 -0.95 -10.36
CA LEU A 28 13.70 0.40 -10.07
C LEU A 28 15.10 0.64 -10.64
N GLU A 29 16.00 -0.34 -10.65
CA GLU A 29 17.31 -0.20 -11.29
C GLU A 29 17.17 -0.04 -12.81
N ASN A 30 16.18 -0.70 -13.43
CA ASN A 30 15.91 -0.53 -14.87
C ASN A 30 15.29 0.85 -15.19
N PHE A 31 14.36 1.33 -14.36
CA PHE A 31 13.67 2.61 -14.58
C PHE A 31 14.48 3.81 -14.13
N LEU A 32 15.27 3.66 -13.08
CA LEU A 32 16.12 4.69 -12.48
C LEU A 32 17.51 4.09 -12.20
N PRO A 33 18.33 3.90 -13.25
CA PRO A 33 19.68 3.38 -13.07
C PRO A 33 20.47 4.27 -12.11
N HIS A 34 21.26 3.66 -11.22
CA HIS A 34 22.03 4.36 -10.18
C HIS A 34 21.20 4.98 -9.04
N ALA A 35 19.93 4.59 -8.86
CA ALA A 35 19.15 4.98 -7.69
C ALA A 35 19.79 4.51 -6.37
N MET A 36 20.63 3.47 -6.42
CA MET A 36 21.26 2.82 -5.25
C MET A 36 20.22 2.39 -4.19
N LEU A 37 18.99 2.10 -4.62
CA LEU A 37 17.90 1.68 -3.75
C LEU A 37 17.92 0.16 -3.62
N LYS A 38 18.20 -0.34 -2.41
CA LYS A 38 18.16 -1.77 -2.10
C LYS A 38 16.80 -2.20 -1.57
N ALA A 39 16.41 -3.44 -1.90
CA ALA A 39 15.27 -4.15 -1.35
C ALA A 39 15.18 -3.96 0.18
N LYS A 40 16.31 -4.17 0.85
CA LYS A 40 16.52 -3.81 2.25
C LYS A 40 17.79 -2.97 2.41
N PRO A 41 17.78 -1.96 3.30
CA PRO A 41 16.65 -1.50 4.11
C PRO A 41 15.74 -0.48 3.38
N ASN A 42 16.14 0.05 2.22
CA ASN A 42 15.54 1.25 1.62
C ASN A 42 14.07 1.06 1.21
N LEU A 43 13.80 0.05 0.38
CA LEU A 43 12.46 -0.17 -0.17
C LEU A 43 11.50 -0.69 0.91
N GLU A 44 11.97 -1.58 1.79
CA GLU A 44 11.21 -2.07 2.94
C GLU A 44 10.72 -0.93 3.83
N LEU A 45 11.60 0.01 4.21
CA LEU A 45 11.23 1.16 5.03
C LEU A 45 10.25 2.09 4.31
N ARG A 46 10.48 2.38 3.02
CA ARG A 46 9.62 3.27 2.23
C ARG A 46 8.19 2.71 2.16
N ILE A 47 8.05 1.42 1.88
CA ILE A 47 6.75 0.77 1.75
C ILE A 47 6.05 0.66 3.10
N ARG A 48 6.81 0.40 4.18
CA ARG A 48 6.25 0.42 5.55
C ARG A 48 5.66 1.78 5.90
N THR A 49 6.37 2.86 5.58
CA THR A 49 5.88 4.23 5.79
C THR A 49 4.64 4.51 4.95
N LEU A 50 4.67 4.20 3.66
CA LEU A 50 3.51 4.39 2.77
C LEU A 50 2.27 3.63 3.24
N LYS A 51 2.43 2.38 3.69
CA LYS A 51 1.32 1.61 4.27
C LYS A 51 0.76 2.29 5.51
N LYS A 52 1.62 2.77 6.41
CA LYS A 52 1.19 3.45 7.64
C LYS A 52 0.42 4.73 7.33
N ASP A 53 0.93 5.57 6.44
CA ASP A 53 0.29 6.83 6.06
C ASP A 53 -1.05 6.56 5.35
N TRP A 54 -1.10 5.55 4.48
CA TRP A 54 -2.34 5.12 3.83
C TRP A 54 -3.37 4.64 4.85
N THR A 55 -2.98 3.83 5.83
CA THR A 55 -3.89 3.38 6.90
C THR A 55 -4.49 4.58 7.65
N ILE A 56 -3.70 5.60 7.99
CA ILE A 56 -4.20 6.81 8.67
C ILE A 56 -5.25 7.52 7.81
N ILE A 57 -4.96 7.76 6.53
CA ILE A 57 -5.90 8.43 5.62
C ILE A 57 -7.18 7.60 5.46
N TYR A 58 -7.03 6.27 5.30
CA TYR A 58 -8.15 5.35 5.18
C TYR A 58 -9.05 5.38 6.41
N ASP A 59 -8.47 5.36 7.62
CA ASP A 59 -9.21 5.46 8.87
C ASP A 59 -9.95 6.79 8.99
N MET A 60 -9.29 7.91 8.66
CA MET A 60 -9.94 9.24 8.64
C MET A 60 -11.14 9.30 7.68
N LEU A 61 -11.01 8.71 6.48
CA LEU A 61 -12.10 8.68 5.49
C LEU A 61 -13.26 7.78 5.95
N ARG A 62 -12.93 6.64 6.56
CA ARG A 62 -13.93 5.69 7.07
C ARG A 62 -14.71 6.29 8.24
N GLU A 63 -14.05 6.93 9.19
CA GLU A 63 -14.70 7.62 10.31
C GLU A 63 -15.65 8.73 9.84
N LYS A 64 -15.21 9.55 8.87
CA LYS A 64 -16.06 10.58 8.26
C LYS A 64 -17.29 9.99 7.57
N THR A 65 -17.12 8.86 6.87
CA THR A 65 -18.20 8.16 6.17
C THR A 65 -19.22 7.59 7.16
N ILE A 66 -18.75 6.94 8.24
CA ILE A 66 -19.61 6.41 9.30
C ILE A 66 -20.37 7.55 9.99
N ALA A 67 -19.69 8.64 10.34
CA ALA A 67 -20.34 9.79 10.99
C ALA A 67 -21.43 10.45 10.11
N ALA A 68 -21.22 10.50 8.79
CA ALA A 68 -22.24 10.98 7.85
C ALA A 68 -23.47 10.07 7.79
N LEU A 69 -23.26 8.75 7.75
CA LEU A 69 -24.34 7.75 7.76
C LEU A 69 -25.14 7.78 9.06
N VAL A 70 -24.47 7.92 10.21
CA VAL A 70 -25.14 8.05 11.52
C VAL A 70 -26.02 9.30 11.56
N ARG A 71 -25.51 10.46 11.12
CA ARG A 71 -26.32 11.70 11.05
C ARG A 71 -27.53 11.56 10.13
N ALA A 72 -27.37 10.94 8.96
CA ALA A 72 -28.47 10.70 8.02
C ALA A 72 -29.52 9.72 8.57
N SER A 73 -29.13 8.83 9.49
CA SER A 73 -30.02 7.82 10.09
C SER A 73 -30.79 8.33 11.31
N ILE A 74 -30.22 9.28 12.07
CA ILE A 74 -30.86 9.88 13.25
C ILE A 74 -31.82 11.03 12.88
N GLY A 75 -31.63 11.65 11.71
CA GLY A 75 -32.51 12.72 11.21
C GLY A 75 -33.80 12.25 10.52
N ARG A 76 -34.18 10.97 10.65
CA ARG A 76 -35.43 10.40 10.12
C ARG A 76 -36.34 9.91 11.24
#